data_AF-A0A819L045-F1
#
_entry.id   AF-A0A819L045-F1
#
_cell.length_a   1.000
_cell.length_b   1.000
_cell.length_c   1.000
_cell.angle_alpha   90.00
_cell.angle_beta   90.00
_cell.angle_gamma   90.00
#
_symmetry.space_group_name_H-M   'P 1'
#
loop_
_entity.id
_entity.type
_entity.pdbx_description
1 polymer ?
#
loop_
_entity_poly.entity_id
_entity_poly.type
_entity_poly.pdbx_seq_one_letter_code
_entity_poly.pdbx_strand_id
1 'polypeptide(L)'
;YSGIECHLSYLFNVTILHVEYRLSPEHPLPAAVDDIVALYCALLRDKFSPSQMMIIDDLAGGGLSLLTVQALLAHQLPVPRGVIVISP
;
A
#
# COMPACT_ATOMS: atom_id res chain seq x y z
N TYR A 1 -19.06 6.45 -1.56
CA TYR A 1 -18.17 5.30 -1.77
C TYR A 1 -18.87 4.04 -1.32
N SER A 2 -19.26 3.16 -2.24
CA SER A 2 -19.86 1.85 -1.96
C SER A 2 -18.98 0.78 -2.60
N GLY A 3 -18.03 0.26 -1.82
CA GLY A 3 -17.01 -0.70 -2.27
C GLY A 3 -16.50 -1.52 -1.09
N ILE A 4 -15.65 -2.52 -1.37
CA ILE A 4 -15.07 -3.40 -0.34
C ILE A 4 -14.30 -2.58 0.70
N GLU A 5 -13.68 -1.47 0.31
CA GLU A 5 -12.94 -0.55 1.16
C GLU A 5 -13.85 0.08 2.22
N CYS A 6 -15.05 0.53 1.84
CA CYS A 6 -15.98 1.11 2.81
C CYS A 6 -16.44 0.06 3.83
N HIS A 7 -16.63 -1.19 3.39
CA HIS A 7 -17.03 -2.29 4.26
C HIS A 7 -15.90 -2.69 5.21
N LEU A 8 -14.67 -2.83 4.70
CA LEU A 8 -13.48 -3.13 5.51
C LEU A 8 -13.19 -2.02 6.52
N SER A 9 -13.29 -0.75 6.11
CA SER A 9 -13.11 0.40 7.00
C SER A 9 -14.10 0.36 8.16
N TYR A 10 -15.38 0.10 7.87
CA TYR A 10 -16.43 -0.03 8.89
C TYR A 10 -16.23 -1.23 9.80
N LEU A 11 -15.93 -2.41 9.25
CA LEU A 11 -15.80 -3.65 10.03
C LEU A 11 -14.58 -3.65 10.95
N PHE A 12 -13.45 -3.12 10.47
CA PHE A 12 -12.19 -3.13 11.23
C PHE A 12 -11.95 -1.83 12.01
N ASN A 13 -12.84 -0.85 11.89
CA ASN A 13 -12.68 0.49 12.45
C ASN A 13 -11.30 1.10 12.09
N VAL A 14 -10.95 0.99 10.81
CA VAL A 14 -9.69 1.48 10.23
C VAL A 14 -9.95 2.54 9.19
N THR A 15 -9.01 3.47 9.01
CA THR A 15 -9.02 4.39 7.87
C THR A 15 -8.37 3.70 6.68
N ILE A 16 -9.04 3.69 5.54
CA ILE A 16 -8.49 3.16 4.28
C ILE A 16 -8.15 4.33 3.36
N LEU A 17 -6.91 4.34 2.87
CA LEU A 17 -6.45 5.25 1.83
C LEU A 17 -6.43 4.47 0.52
N HIS A 18 -7.31 4.84 -0.41
CA HIS A 18 -7.26 4.31 -1.77
C HIS A 18 -6.21 5.08 -2.56
N VAL A 19 -5.24 4.37 -3.12
CA VAL A 19 -4.08 4.96 -3.79
C VAL A 19 -4.27 4.85 -5.30
N GLU A 20 -4.49 5.99 -5.95
CA GLU A 20 -4.43 6.08 -7.40
C GLU A 20 -2.96 6.15 -7.83
N TYR A 21 -2.38 5.00 -8.18
CA TYR A 21 -1.01 4.90 -8.67
C TYR A 21 -0.97 4.81 -10.19
N ARG A 22 0.19 5.12 -10.78
CA ARG A 22 0.40 5.04 -12.23
C ARG A 22 0.27 3.59 -12.73
N LEU A 23 -0.51 3.39 -13.80
CA LEU A 23 -0.84 2.09 -14.36
C LEU A 23 0.02 1.73 -15.58
N SER A 24 0.22 0.43 -15.78
CA SER A 24 0.80 -0.15 -16.99
C SER A 24 -0.28 -0.29 -18.08
N PRO A 25 0.04 -0.13 -19.39
CA PRO A 25 1.37 -0.02 -20.01
C PRO A 25 2.00 1.38 -20.05
N GLU A 26 1.24 2.44 -19.78
CA GLU A 26 1.70 3.84 -19.88
C GLU A 26 2.87 4.12 -18.92
N HIS A 27 2.84 3.50 -17.75
CA HIS A 27 3.86 3.58 -16.72
C HIS A 27 4.20 2.18 -16.21
N PRO A 28 5.16 1.48 -16.85
CA PRO A 28 5.58 0.15 -16.41
C PRO A 28 6.26 0.20 -15.03
N LEU A 29 6.46 -0.98 -14.43
CA LEU A 29 7.27 -1.14 -13.22
C LEU A 29 8.64 -0.42 -13.42
N PRO A 30 9.13 0.39 -12.46
CA PRO A 30 8.70 0.51 -11.05
C PRO A 30 7.69 1.61 -10.72
N ALA A 31 7.05 2.27 -11.69
CA ALA A 31 6.31 3.52 -11.47
C ALA A 31 5.26 3.44 -10.34
N ALA A 32 4.46 2.37 -10.29
CA ALA A 32 3.46 2.14 -9.24
C ALA A 32 4.09 1.92 -7.85
N VAL A 33 5.23 1.22 -7.78
CA VAL A 33 5.97 1.01 -6.53
C VAL A 33 6.48 2.35 -6.00
N ASP A 34 7.03 3.19 -6.88
CA ASP A 34 7.53 4.50 -6.52
C ASP A 34 6.43 5.40 -5.94
N ASP A 35 5.21 5.35 -6.51
CA ASP A 35 4.07 6.12 -6.02
C ASP A 35 3.66 5.69 -4.59
N ILE A 36 3.59 4.38 -4.36
CA ILE A 36 3.22 3.83 -3.05
C ILE A 36 4.31 4.12 -2.02
N VAL A 37 5.59 3.96 -2.37
CA VAL A 37 6.72 4.29 -1.48
C VAL A 37 6.73 5.79 -1.15
N ALA A 38 6.47 6.66 -2.13
CA ALA A 38 6.39 8.10 -1.90
C ALA A 38 5.27 8.46 -0.92
N LEU A 39 4.08 7.86 -1.08
CA LEU A 39 2.97 8.02 -0.16
C LEU A 39 3.31 7.49 1.25
N TYR A 40 3.88 6.30 1.34
CA TYR A 40 4.27 5.70 2.62
C TYR A 40 5.27 6.59 3.36
N CYS A 41 6.27 7.12 2.65
CA CYS A 41 7.22 8.10 3.19
C CYS A 41 6.56 9.42 3.62
N ALA A 42 5.48 9.85 2.96
CA ALA A 42 4.69 10.99 3.42
C ALA A 42 3.99 10.69 4.75
N LEU A 43 3.36 9.52 4.88
CA LEU A 43 2.71 9.08 6.12
C LEU A 43 3.70 8.96 7.28
N LEU A 44 4.91 8.43 7.04
CA LEU A 44 5.97 8.40 8.05
C LEU A 44 6.37 9.81 8.51
N ARG A 45 6.48 10.77 7.59
CA ARG A 45 6.79 12.17 7.91
C ARG A 45 5.68 12.80 8.74
N ASP A 46 4.42 12.45 8.46
CA ASP A 46 3.23 12.87 9.19
C ASP A 46 3.01 12.11 10.52
N LYS A 47 4.03 11.34 10.97
CA LYS A 47 4.06 10.64 12.26
C LYS A 47 3.09 9.46 12.38
N PHE A 48 2.60 8.91 11.27
CA PHE A 48 1.91 7.63 11.31
C PHE A 48 2.89 6.52 11.68
N SER A 49 2.54 5.71 12.69
CA SER A 49 3.40 4.62 13.14
C SER A 49 3.39 3.47 12.13
N PRO A 50 4.56 2.96 11.68
CA PRO A 50 4.65 1.77 10.85
C PRO A 50 3.89 0.57 11.41
N SER A 51 3.89 0.43 12.75
CA SER A 51 3.22 -0.64 13.47
C SER A 51 1.68 -0.55 13.45
N GLN A 52 1.12 0.55 12.96
CA GLN A 52 -0.32 0.79 12.79
C GLN A 52 -0.72 0.87 11.31
N MET A 53 0.22 0.72 10.38
CA MET A 53 -0.04 0.76 8.95
C MET A 53 -0.01 -0.65 8.36
N MET A 54 -0.93 -0.93 7.43
CA MET A 54 -0.97 -2.17 6.65
C MET A 54 -1.17 -1.82 5.18
N ILE A 55 -0.60 -2.63 4.29
CA ILE A 55 -0.85 -2.55 2.85
C ILE A 55 -1.83 -3.67 2.49
N ILE A 56 -2.89 -3.32 1.77
CA ILE A 56 -3.90 -4.27 1.30
C ILE A 56 -3.92 -4.21 -0.22
N ASP A 57 -3.97 -5.37 -0.86
CA ASP A 57 -3.95 -5.53 -2.31
C ASP A 57 -4.96 -6.58 -2.76
N ASP A 58 -5.57 -6.35 -3.93
CA ASP A 58 -6.64 -7.15 -4.53
C ASP A 58 -6.12 -7.80 -5.83
N LEU A 59 -6.17 -9.13 -5.89
CA LEU A 59 -6.11 -10.07 -7.03
C LEU A 59 -5.15 -9.85 -8.22
N ALA A 60 -5.05 -8.66 -8.80
CA ALA A 60 -4.10 -8.35 -9.88
C ALA A 60 -2.77 -7.76 -9.37
N GLY A 61 -2.72 -7.36 -8.10
CA GLY A 61 -1.66 -6.54 -7.54
C GLY A 61 -0.75 -7.22 -6.52
N GLY A 62 -0.94 -8.48 -6.11
CA GLY A 62 -0.15 -9.09 -5.02
C GLY A 62 1.38 -8.95 -5.13
N GLY A 63 1.93 -8.82 -6.35
CA GLY A 63 3.32 -8.43 -6.58
C GLY A 63 3.66 -6.99 -6.17
N LEU A 64 2.79 -6.01 -6.40
CA LEU A 64 2.97 -4.60 -6.08
C LEU A 64 3.16 -4.35 -4.58
N SER A 65 2.29 -4.90 -3.73
CA SER A 65 2.44 -4.79 -2.27
C SER A 65 3.74 -5.42 -1.75
N LEU A 66 4.14 -6.58 -2.29
CA LEU A 66 5.41 -7.24 -1.96
C LEU A 66 6.63 -6.44 -2.46
N LEU A 67 6.59 -5.96 -3.71
CA LEU A 67 7.64 -5.12 -4.31
C LEU A 67 7.78 -3.80 -3.54
N THR A 68 6.68 -3.24 -3.04
CA THR A 68 6.71 -2.07 -2.16
C THR A 68 7.46 -2.37 -0.87
N VAL A 69 7.16 -3.48 -0.18
CA VAL A 69 7.90 -3.87 1.03
C VAL A 69 9.37 -4.12 0.72
N GLN A 70 9.67 -4.77 -0.41
CA GLN A 70 11.05 -4.97 -0.86
C GLN A 70 11.78 -3.64 -1.08
N ALA A 71 11.12 -2.65 -1.70
CA ALA A 71 11.68 -1.32 -1.90
C ALA A 71 11.92 -0.59 -0.56
N LEU A 72 10.97 -0.66 0.39
CA LEU A 72 11.15 -0.10 1.73
C LEU A 72 12.36 -0.70 2.45
N LEU A 73 12.53 -2.02 2.37
CA LEU A 73 13.69 -2.73 2.93
C LEU A 73 15.00 -2.29 2.25
N ALA A 74 15.02 -2.20 0.92
CA ALA A 74 16.19 -1.75 0.16
C ALA A 74 16.62 -0.32 0.54
N HIS A 75 15.66 0.54 0.88
CA HIS A 75 15.90 1.90 1.36
C HIS A 75 16.12 2.02 2.87
N GLN A 76 16.18 0.90 3.61
CA GLN A 76 16.32 0.86 5.07
C GLN A 76 15.23 1.66 5.81
N LEU A 77 14.02 1.69 5.24
CA LEU A 77 12.85 2.33 5.81
C LEU A 77 12.10 1.36 6.74
N PRO A 78 11.37 1.87 7.75
CA PRO A 78 10.45 1.06 8.52
C PRO A 78 9.41 0.39 7.61
N VAL A 79 9.08 -0.86 7.90
CA VAL A 79 8.07 -1.63 7.14
C VAL A 79 6.71 -1.58 7.82
N PRO A 80 5.60 -1.69 7.07
CA PRO A 80 4.26 -1.78 7.64
C PRO A 80 4.13 -2.99 8.57
N ARG A 81 3.12 -2.96 9.45
CA ARG A 81 2.77 -4.07 10.36
C ARG A 81 2.55 -5.39 9.61
N GLY A 82 2.04 -5.31 8.39
CA GLY A 82 1.78 -6.46 7.56
C GLY A 82 1.25 -6.08 6.18
N VAL A 83 1.16 -7.09 5.34
CA VAL A 83 0.57 -7.02 4.00
C VAL A 83 -0.56 -8.04 3.93
N ILE A 84 -1.70 -7.62 3.39
CA ILE A 84 -2.83 -8.50 3.09
C ILE A 84 -2.95 -8.55 1.56
N VAL A 85 -2.81 -9.75 1.00
CA VAL A 85 -3.06 -10.01 -0.42
C VAL A 85 -4.35 -10.80 -0.52
N ILE A 86 -5.37 -10.20 -1.10
CA ILE A 86 -6.67 -10.83 -1.27
C ILE A 86 -6.64 -11.57 -2.61
N SER A 87 -6.55 -12.90 -2.50
CA SER A 87 -6.43 -13.91 -3.56
C SER A 87 -5.21 -13.71 -4.50
N PRO A 88 -4.13 -14.48 -4.32
CA PRO A 88 -2.90 -14.35 -5.11
C PRO A 88 -2.99 -14.95 -6.52
#